data_AF-A0A1Q9E4X8-F1
#
_entry.id   AF-A0A1Q9E4X8-F1
#
_cell.length_a   1.000
_cell.length_b   1.000
_cell.length_c   1.000
_cell.angle_alpha   90.00
_cell.angle_beta   90.00
_cell.angle_gamma   90.00
#
_symmetry.space_group_name_H-M   'P 1'
#
loop_
_entity.id
_entity.type
_entity.pdbx_description
1 polymer ?
#
loop_
_entity_poly.entity_id
_entity_poly.type
_entity_poly.pdbx_seq_one_letter_code
_entity_poly.pdbx_strand_id
1 'polypeptide(L)'
;MGRRQFGHRTETTAENQVRSWRVPVVPRHWDAEVVKEVLMEAGFTQVAITSRMVRKGTATWFVRAAGKEDLASISVCEGKENIEIFILPVQAGLSGAAQEAMETDETGKEVKKAKLGRARRDGNCLAHALGQGLTYLKQDVKQRPARLVRAELHAYMVRFAGFWDGRNTSDEEGKLATFEEYLQEMAGDSKYLGCLELTSASRAFDLTLIVVPVAAEDPPTRHGSGSRTLALWYHGDHYDLLLPDLRPVVRRSLGEAEDLDDLLEEEIPEAPPRPSRRRNNGQAEHIRKNHADVADRFGKAEARIAMVPWSMQLHGPARSADLFAMRQQNVKYGKQLRKIEEMQRQQSQQLIQIGTALAAPQLRPTWL
;
A
#
# COMPACT_ATOMS: atom_id res chain seq x y z
N MET A 1 19.77 -54.77 13.52
CA MET A 1 19.42 -53.56 14.30
C MET A 1 20.57 -52.56 14.23
N GLY A 2 20.58 -51.67 13.23
CA GLY A 2 21.63 -50.65 13.06
C GLY A 2 21.19 -49.30 13.62
N ARG A 3 21.85 -48.82 14.68
CA ARG A 3 21.61 -47.47 15.22
C ARG A 3 22.28 -46.46 14.29
N ARG A 4 21.49 -45.69 13.53
CA ARG A 4 22.00 -44.51 12.81
C ARG A 4 22.55 -43.52 13.83
N GLN A 5 23.86 -43.33 13.84
CA GLN A 5 24.49 -42.24 14.57
C GLN A 5 24.07 -40.92 13.92
N PHE A 6 23.34 -40.09 14.67
CA PHE A 6 23.14 -38.70 14.28
C PHE A 6 24.49 -37.99 14.40
N GLY A 7 25.05 -37.61 13.25
CA GLY A 7 26.27 -36.81 13.21
C GLY A 7 26.15 -35.56 14.08
N HIS A 8 27.25 -35.20 14.72
CA HIS A 8 27.35 -34.03 15.58
C HIS A 8 26.92 -32.79 14.78
N ARG A 9 25.77 -32.19 15.13
CA ARG A 9 25.34 -30.91 14.53
C ARG A 9 26.24 -29.83 15.12
N THR A 10 27.20 -29.35 14.35
CA THR A 10 27.92 -28.12 14.69
C THR A 10 26.96 -26.95 14.57
N GLU A 11 26.83 -26.16 15.63
CA GLU A 11 26.03 -24.94 15.63
C GLU A 11 26.62 -23.97 14.60
N THR A 12 25.90 -23.70 13.52
CA THR A 12 26.27 -22.66 12.58
C THR A 12 26.00 -21.31 13.24
N THR A 13 27.04 -20.50 13.43
CA THR A 13 26.91 -19.13 13.93
C THR A 13 26.00 -18.31 13.00
N ALA A 14 25.18 -17.43 13.57
CA ALA A 14 24.20 -16.63 12.81
C ALA A 14 24.85 -15.84 11.64
N GLU A 15 26.10 -15.40 11.81
CA GLU A 15 26.88 -14.67 10.79
C GLU A 15 27.15 -15.51 9.53
N ASN A 16 27.19 -16.84 9.65
CA ASN A 16 27.43 -17.76 8.54
C ASN A 16 26.14 -18.35 7.95
N GLN A 17 24.97 -17.98 8.49
CA GLN A 17 23.71 -18.54 8.03
C GLN A 17 23.24 -17.86 6.74
N VAL A 18 23.28 -18.61 5.63
CA VAL A 18 22.75 -18.14 4.34
C VAL A 18 21.22 -18.11 4.38
N ARG A 19 20.65 -16.90 4.34
CA ARG A 19 19.21 -16.66 4.31
C ARG A 19 18.77 -15.91 3.06
N SER A 20 17.47 -15.89 2.81
CA SER A 20 16.88 -15.17 1.70
C SER A 20 16.66 -13.71 2.08
N TRP A 21 16.87 -12.80 1.13
CA TRP A 21 16.84 -11.36 1.28
C TRP A 21 16.07 -10.72 0.14
N ARG A 22 15.49 -9.56 0.44
CA ARG A 22 14.78 -8.72 -0.51
C ARG A 22 15.41 -7.34 -0.51
N VAL A 23 15.80 -6.89 -1.70
CA VAL A 23 16.39 -5.57 -1.96
C VAL A 23 15.40 -4.76 -2.82
N PRO A 24 14.45 -4.03 -2.22
CA PRO A 24 13.50 -3.17 -2.92
C PRO A 24 14.14 -1.86 -3.42
N VAL A 25 13.42 -1.18 -4.34
CA VAL A 25 13.73 0.19 -4.82
C VAL A 25 15.12 0.34 -5.46
N VAL A 26 15.70 -0.74 -6.01
CA VAL A 26 16.97 -0.66 -6.73
C VAL A 26 16.77 0.06 -8.07
N PRO A 27 17.68 0.96 -8.50
CA PRO A 27 17.58 1.60 -9.80
C PRO A 27 17.41 0.58 -10.94
N ARG A 28 16.49 0.84 -11.86
CA ARG A 28 16.14 -0.13 -12.91
C ARG A 28 17.31 -0.50 -13.82
N HIS A 29 18.31 0.35 -13.96
CA HIS A 29 19.43 0.10 -14.85
C HIS A 29 20.55 -0.73 -14.20
N TRP A 30 20.51 -0.97 -12.88
CA TRP A 30 21.45 -1.87 -12.23
C TRP A 30 21.27 -3.31 -12.71
N ASP A 31 22.39 -3.96 -12.97
CA ASP A 31 22.46 -5.38 -13.29
C ASP A 31 22.80 -6.22 -12.04
N ALA A 32 22.97 -7.52 -12.25
CA ALA A 32 23.23 -8.47 -11.17
C ALA A 32 24.60 -8.25 -10.52
N GLU A 33 25.60 -7.80 -11.28
CA GLU A 33 26.96 -7.63 -10.76
C GLU A 33 27.04 -6.40 -9.86
N VAL A 34 26.43 -5.28 -10.28
CA VAL A 34 26.36 -4.06 -9.44
C VAL A 34 25.64 -4.33 -8.13
N VAL A 35 24.50 -5.04 -8.16
CA VAL A 35 23.77 -5.40 -6.93
C VAL A 35 24.61 -6.29 -6.03
N LYS A 36 25.37 -7.23 -6.61
CA LYS A 36 26.23 -8.13 -5.84
C LYS A 36 27.39 -7.37 -5.18
N GLU A 37 28.04 -6.45 -5.90
CA GLU A 37 29.11 -5.59 -5.39
C GLU A 37 28.62 -4.75 -4.21
N VAL A 38 27.51 -4.04 -4.37
CA VAL A 38 26.88 -3.23 -3.32
C VAL A 38 26.54 -4.06 -2.08
N LEU A 39 26.02 -5.28 -2.26
CA LEU A 39 25.74 -6.18 -1.14
C LEU A 39 27.02 -6.64 -0.42
N MET A 40 28.08 -6.92 -1.17
CA MET A 40 29.37 -7.30 -0.58
C MET A 40 30.02 -6.15 0.18
N GLU A 41 29.95 -4.92 -0.34
CA GLU A 41 30.41 -3.70 0.37
C GLU A 41 29.66 -3.49 1.69
N ALA A 42 28.39 -3.85 1.74
CA ALA A 42 27.59 -3.82 2.96
C ALA A 42 27.81 -5.00 3.91
N GLY A 43 28.82 -5.83 3.66
CA GLY A 43 29.21 -6.93 4.54
C GLY A 43 28.42 -8.23 4.35
N PHE A 44 27.64 -8.36 3.27
CA PHE A 44 27.02 -9.65 2.94
C PHE A 44 28.05 -10.58 2.29
N THR A 45 28.02 -11.86 2.68
CA THR A 45 28.87 -12.91 2.11
C THR A 45 28.01 -13.97 1.43
N GLN A 46 28.62 -14.80 0.57
CA GLN A 46 27.92 -15.88 -0.17
C GLN A 46 26.70 -15.37 -0.97
N VAL A 47 26.83 -14.19 -1.57
CA VAL A 47 25.75 -13.51 -2.30
C VAL A 47 25.41 -14.26 -3.59
N ALA A 48 24.20 -14.82 -3.65
CA ALA A 48 23.63 -15.53 -4.79
C ALA A 48 22.27 -14.92 -5.17
N ILE A 49 22.21 -14.24 -6.31
CA ILE A 49 20.97 -13.63 -6.80
C ILE A 49 20.02 -14.71 -7.30
N THR A 50 18.80 -14.75 -6.78
CA THR A 50 17.79 -15.76 -7.15
C THR A 50 16.80 -15.25 -8.19
N SER A 51 16.34 -14.00 -8.08
CA SER A 51 15.37 -13.44 -9.03
C SER A 51 15.33 -11.92 -9.00
N ARG A 52 14.73 -11.34 -10.06
CA ARG A 52 14.56 -9.91 -10.26
C ARG A 52 13.12 -9.61 -10.66
N MET A 53 12.49 -8.64 -10.01
CA MET A 53 11.16 -8.14 -10.34
C MET A 53 11.24 -6.65 -10.70
N VAL A 54 10.90 -6.29 -11.94
CA VAL A 54 10.93 -4.90 -12.41
C VAL A 54 9.56 -4.24 -12.21
N ARG A 55 9.54 -3.02 -11.69
CA ARG A 55 8.36 -2.15 -11.57
C ARG A 55 8.65 -0.80 -12.25
N LYS A 56 7.65 0.09 -12.31
CA LYS A 56 7.78 1.40 -12.99
C LYS A 56 8.90 2.24 -12.35
N GLY A 57 10.09 2.22 -12.95
CA GLY A 57 11.25 3.03 -12.55
C GLY A 57 12.28 2.31 -11.66
N THR A 58 11.90 1.19 -11.02
CA THR A 58 12.76 0.48 -10.06
C THR A 58 12.72 -1.04 -10.23
N ALA A 59 13.65 -1.75 -9.61
CA ALA A 59 13.68 -3.20 -9.52
C ALA A 59 13.68 -3.64 -8.06
N THR A 60 13.13 -4.83 -7.80
CA THR A 60 13.30 -5.55 -6.54
C THR A 60 14.11 -6.81 -6.84
N TRP A 61 15.21 -7.00 -6.12
CA TRP A 61 16.04 -8.19 -6.23
C TRP A 61 15.79 -9.11 -5.05
N PHE A 62 15.78 -10.41 -5.33
CA PHE A 62 15.73 -11.47 -4.32
C PHE A 62 17.07 -12.19 -4.35
N VAL A 63 17.67 -12.33 -3.18
CA VAL A 63 19.07 -12.76 -3.04
C VAL A 63 19.18 -13.73 -1.88
N ARG A 64 20.05 -14.73 -1.98
CA ARG A 64 20.49 -15.53 -0.84
C ARG A 64 21.88 -15.08 -0.45
N ALA A 65 22.08 -14.75 0.81
CA ALA A 65 23.35 -14.30 1.33
C ALA A 65 23.43 -14.58 2.84
N ALA A 66 24.64 -14.68 3.36
CA ALA A 66 24.89 -14.60 4.79
C ALA A 66 25.14 -13.12 5.15
N GLY A 67 24.55 -12.65 6.24
CA GLY A 67 24.65 -11.26 6.68
C GLY A 67 24.54 -11.19 8.19
N LYS A 68 25.26 -10.24 8.79
CA LYS A 68 25.41 -10.12 10.25
C LYS A 68 24.16 -9.58 10.95
N GLU A 69 23.46 -8.65 10.30
CA GLU A 69 22.32 -7.91 10.87
C GLU A 69 21.01 -8.34 10.24
N ASP A 70 19.89 -8.27 10.96
CA ASP A 70 18.55 -8.61 10.42
C ASP A 70 17.93 -7.49 9.57
N LEU A 71 18.59 -6.34 9.47
CA LEU A 71 18.22 -5.22 8.61
C LEU A 71 19.51 -4.49 8.26
N ALA A 72 19.79 -4.29 6.98
CA ALA A 72 20.92 -3.48 6.54
C ALA A 72 20.44 -2.30 5.70
N SER A 73 20.95 -1.10 5.97
CA SER A 73 20.79 0.09 5.12
C SER A 73 22.11 0.38 4.42
N ILE A 74 22.07 0.49 3.09
CA ILE A 74 23.24 0.82 2.28
C ILE A 74 23.00 2.18 1.63
N SER A 75 23.89 3.14 1.86
CA SER A 75 23.90 4.39 1.11
C SER A 75 24.79 4.23 -0.11
N VAL A 76 24.21 4.34 -1.30
CA VAL A 76 24.94 4.27 -2.58
C VAL A 76 24.87 5.62 -3.27
N CYS A 77 26.03 6.14 -3.67
CA CYS A 77 26.13 7.37 -4.45
C CYS A 77 25.98 7.05 -5.94
N GLU A 78 24.89 7.49 -6.55
CA GLU A 78 24.67 7.37 -7.99
C GLU A 78 24.79 8.75 -8.64
N GLY A 79 26.00 9.06 -9.11
CA GLY A 79 26.33 10.39 -9.64
C GLY A 79 26.30 11.46 -8.55
N LYS A 80 25.25 12.28 -8.51
CA LYS A 80 25.05 13.35 -7.50
C LYS A 80 23.99 13.01 -6.45
N GLU A 81 23.26 11.91 -6.63
CA GLU A 81 22.17 11.52 -5.74
C GLU A 81 22.66 10.41 -4.81
N ASN A 82 22.36 10.55 -3.52
CA ASN A 82 22.56 9.49 -2.54
C ASN A 82 21.25 8.71 -2.42
N ILE A 83 21.31 7.43 -2.76
CA ILE A 83 20.18 6.51 -2.68
C ILE A 83 20.40 5.62 -1.46
N GLU A 84 19.45 5.61 -0.54
CA GLU A 84 19.46 4.70 0.61
C GLU A 84 18.64 3.45 0.29
N ILE A 85 19.29 2.29 0.28
CA ILE A 85 18.69 0.99 -0.03
C ILE A 85 18.58 0.18 1.25
N PHE A 86 17.36 -0.26 1.59
CA PHE A 86 17.10 -1.11 2.75
C PHE A 86 17.03 -2.57 2.32
N ILE A 87 17.70 -3.47 3.03
CA ILE A 87 17.73 -4.90 2.74
C ILE A 87 16.99 -5.63 3.86
N LEU A 88 15.96 -6.38 3.47
CA LEU A 88 15.06 -7.06 4.39
C LEU A 88 15.20 -8.57 4.28
N PRO A 89 15.31 -9.32 5.39
CA PRO A 89 15.31 -10.78 5.36
C PRO A 89 13.92 -11.27 4.91
N VAL A 90 13.90 -12.25 4.02
CA VAL A 90 12.69 -12.96 3.62
C VAL A 90 12.50 -14.06 4.66
N GLN A 91 11.58 -13.86 5.60
CA GLN A 91 11.32 -14.84 6.65
C GLN A 91 10.80 -16.15 6.03
N ALA A 92 11.58 -17.22 6.19
CA ALA A 92 11.22 -18.56 5.78
C ALA A 92 10.32 -19.19 6.85
N GLY A 93 9.02 -18.86 6.86
CA GLY A 93 8.01 -19.65 7.56
C GLY A 93 7.09 -18.88 8.50
N LEU A 94 5.86 -18.64 8.04
CA LEU A 94 4.66 -18.59 8.89
C LEU A 94 3.56 -19.42 8.20
N SER A 95 3.81 -20.73 8.11
CA SER A 95 2.80 -21.75 7.83
C SER A 95 2.75 -22.73 9.01
N GLY A 96 2.21 -22.33 10.16
CA GLY A 96 1.99 -23.18 11.33
C GLY A 96 0.51 -23.38 11.66
N ALA A 97 0.07 -24.66 11.63
CA ALA A 97 -1.29 -25.21 11.73
C ALA A 97 -2.12 -24.77 12.96
N ALA A 98 -3.36 -24.34 12.71
CA ALA A 98 -4.48 -24.40 13.65
C ALA A 98 -5.67 -25.01 12.88
N GLN A 99 -6.22 -26.12 13.40
CA GLN A 99 -7.39 -26.78 12.84
C GLN A 99 -8.64 -26.05 13.28
N GLU A 100 -9.30 -25.35 12.36
CA GLU A 100 -10.72 -25.02 12.46
C GLU A 100 -11.41 -25.32 11.12
N ALA A 101 -12.66 -25.75 11.20
CA ALA A 101 -13.42 -26.34 10.10
C ALA A 101 -13.56 -25.37 8.91
N MET A 102 -13.26 -25.87 7.71
CA MET A 102 -13.51 -25.18 6.45
C MET A 102 -15.01 -25.01 6.24
N GLU A 103 -15.48 -23.76 6.19
CA GLU A 103 -16.82 -23.43 5.74
C GLU A 103 -16.75 -23.09 4.25
N THR A 104 -17.29 -23.98 3.42
CA THR A 104 -17.49 -23.75 1.98
C THR A 104 -18.74 -22.91 1.77
N ASP A 105 -18.70 -21.92 0.90
CA ASP A 105 -19.92 -21.23 0.48
C ASP A 105 -20.84 -22.17 -0.31
N GLU A 106 -22.08 -21.75 -0.56
CA GLU A 106 -23.09 -22.52 -1.31
C GLU A 106 -22.64 -22.89 -2.75
N THR A 107 -21.55 -22.27 -3.24
CA THR A 107 -20.96 -22.52 -4.57
C THR A 107 -19.71 -23.39 -4.54
N GLY A 108 -19.29 -23.86 -3.36
CA GLY A 108 -18.05 -24.64 -3.18
C GLY A 108 -16.78 -23.82 -3.39
N LYS A 109 -16.87 -22.48 -3.45
CA LYS A 109 -15.72 -21.60 -3.63
C LYS A 109 -15.15 -21.23 -2.27
N GLU A 110 -13.83 -21.38 -2.15
CA GLU A 110 -13.15 -21.08 -0.89
C GLU A 110 -13.10 -19.56 -0.68
N VAL A 111 -13.92 -19.06 0.24
CA VAL A 111 -13.87 -17.67 0.67
C VAL A 111 -12.80 -17.54 1.76
N LYS A 112 -11.71 -16.85 1.45
CA LYS A 112 -10.71 -16.46 2.46
C LYS A 112 -11.34 -15.39 3.35
N LYS A 113 -11.70 -15.77 4.57
CA LYS A 113 -12.21 -14.82 5.57
C LYS A 113 -11.10 -13.83 5.95
N ALA A 114 -11.45 -12.66 6.42
CA ALA A 114 -10.49 -11.76 7.06
C ALA A 114 -10.61 -11.91 8.58
N LYS A 115 -9.49 -11.86 9.30
CA LYS A 115 -9.46 -11.85 10.75
C LYS A 115 -9.57 -10.41 11.24
N LEU A 116 -10.54 -10.14 12.10
CA LEU A 116 -10.72 -8.82 12.72
C LEU A 116 -9.80 -8.70 13.95
N GLY A 117 -8.80 -7.83 13.87
CA GLY A 117 -7.97 -7.38 14.99
C GLY A 117 -8.67 -6.26 15.74
N ARG A 118 -9.36 -6.61 16.83
CA ARG A 118 -10.16 -5.65 17.60
C ARG A 118 -9.27 -4.65 18.34
N ALA A 119 -9.56 -3.37 18.19
CA ALA A 119 -8.96 -2.28 18.95
C ALA A 119 -9.79 -1.95 20.20
N ARG A 120 -9.18 -1.25 21.16
CA ARG A 120 -9.89 -0.75 22.35
C ARG A 120 -10.71 0.49 21.97
N ARG A 121 -11.92 0.62 22.52
CA ARG A 121 -12.81 1.79 22.36
C ARG A 121 -12.48 2.89 23.38
N ASP A 122 -11.23 3.32 23.39
CA ASP A 122 -10.68 4.26 24.37
C ASP A 122 -10.28 5.60 23.74
N GLY A 123 -10.82 5.93 22.56
CA GLY A 123 -10.41 7.09 21.76
C GLY A 123 -9.04 6.92 21.06
N ASN A 124 -8.29 5.85 21.35
CA ASN A 124 -7.03 5.52 20.69
C ASN A 124 -7.18 4.44 19.60
N CYS A 125 -8.41 4.10 19.21
CA CYS A 125 -8.68 2.95 18.34
C CYS A 125 -7.87 2.96 17.04
N LEU A 126 -7.77 4.10 16.34
CA LEU A 126 -6.95 4.19 15.12
C LEU A 126 -5.46 3.96 15.40
N ALA A 127 -4.92 4.56 16.46
CA ALA A 127 -3.52 4.39 16.84
C ALA A 127 -3.21 2.95 17.27
N HIS A 128 -4.14 2.29 17.97
CA HIS A 128 -4.06 0.86 18.30
C HIS A 128 -4.08 -0.01 17.03
N ALA A 129 -5.03 0.23 16.11
CA ALA A 129 -5.15 -0.53 14.87
C ALA A 129 -3.91 -0.36 13.97
N LEU A 130 -3.39 0.87 13.85
CA LEU A 130 -2.12 1.13 13.16
C LEU A 130 -0.95 0.45 13.87
N GLY A 131 -0.88 0.50 15.21
CA GLY A 131 0.16 -0.17 15.99
C GLY A 131 0.16 -1.69 15.78
N GLN A 132 -1.02 -2.32 15.82
CA GLN A 132 -1.20 -3.74 15.51
C GLN A 132 -0.80 -4.04 14.05
N GLY A 133 -1.25 -3.24 13.09
CA GLY A 133 -0.97 -3.44 11.67
C GLY A 133 0.50 -3.28 11.32
N LEU A 134 1.17 -2.28 11.90
CA LEU A 134 2.62 -2.07 11.74
C LEU A 134 3.42 -3.21 12.36
N THR A 135 3.02 -3.70 13.53
CA THR A 135 3.63 -4.87 14.18
C THR A 135 3.49 -6.09 13.28
N TYR A 136 2.28 -6.33 12.77
CA TYR A 136 2.00 -7.43 11.85
C TYR A 136 2.83 -7.35 10.56
N LEU A 137 2.90 -6.16 9.92
CA LEU A 137 3.67 -5.97 8.69
C LEU A 137 5.18 -6.14 8.88
N LYS A 138 5.70 -5.83 10.08
CA LYS A 138 7.10 -6.06 10.43
C LYS A 138 7.36 -7.48 10.93
N GLN A 139 6.32 -8.27 11.17
CA GLN A 139 6.38 -9.59 11.80
C GLN A 139 7.04 -9.51 13.20
N ASP A 140 6.80 -8.40 13.89
CA ASP A 140 7.30 -8.18 15.25
C ASP A 140 6.45 -8.94 16.28
N VAL A 141 7.09 -9.43 17.34
CA VAL A 141 6.38 -10.11 18.45
C VAL A 141 5.71 -9.08 19.37
N LYS A 142 6.36 -7.94 19.58
CA LYS A 142 5.89 -6.92 20.52
C LYS A 142 5.02 -5.91 19.81
N GLN A 143 3.75 -5.85 20.22
CA GLN A 143 2.82 -4.86 19.70
C GLN A 143 3.31 -3.44 19.98
N ARG A 144 3.32 -2.60 18.94
CA ARG A 144 3.64 -1.18 19.04
C ARG A 144 2.53 -0.46 19.83
N PRO A 145 2.85 0.25 20.93
CA PRO A 145 1.84 0.93 21.73
C PRO A 145 1.28 2.15 21.01
N ALA A 146 -0.01 2.43 21.18
CA ALA A 146 -0.70 3.57 20.55
C ALA A 146 0.00 4.91 20.82
N ARG A 147 0.52 5.13 22.03
CA ARG A 147 1.26 6.34 22.40
C ARG A 147 2.48 6.59 21.51
N LEU A 148 3.20 5.53 21.13
CA LEU A 148 4.36 5.65 20.23
C LEU A 148 3.91 5.99 18.80
N VAL A 149 2.82 5.36 18.33
CA VAL A 149 2.24 5.67 17.02
C VAL A 149 1.80 7.14 16.95
N ARG A 150 1.12 7.65 17.99
CA ARG A 150 0.74 9.07 18.08
C ARG A 150 1.95 10.00 18.05
N ALA A 151 2.99 9.70 18.81
CA ALA A 151 4.20 10.53 18.84
C ALA A 151 4.86 10.64 17.46
N GLU A 152 4.92 9.53 16.71
CA GLU A 152 5.44 9.52 15.34
C GLU A 152 4.54 10.27 14.36
N LEU A 153 3.23 10.13 14.49
CA LEU A 153 2.28 10.91 13.69
C LEU A 153 2.41 12.41 13.98
N HIS A 154 2.43 12.81 15.25
CA HIS A 154 2.62 14.19 15.66
C HIS A 154 3.89 14.79 15.05
N ALA A 155 5.03 14.11 15.20
CA ALA A 155 6.30 14.55 14.62
C ALA A 155 6.23 14.68 13.09
N TYR A 156 5.51 13.78 12.42
CA TYR A 156 5.34 13.83 10.97
C TYR A 156 4.39 14.94 10.51
N MET A 157 3.37 15.27 11.32
CA MET A 157 2.26 16.13 10.95
C MET A 157 2.53 17.62 11.00
N VAL A 158 3.65 18.07 11.55
CA VAL A 158 4.05 19.50 11.52
C VAL A 158 4.02 20.07 10.09
N ARG A 159 4.23 19.24 9.05
CA ARG A 159 4.16 19.64 7.63
C ARG A 159 2.74 19.69 7.02
N PHE A 160 1.69 19.38 7.78
CA PHE A 160 0.31 19.23 7.29
C PHE A 160 -0.59 20.44 7.54
N ALA A 161 -0.06 21.55 8.06
CA ALA A 161 -0.85 22.74 8.37
C ALA A 161 -1.74 23.20 7.19
N GLY A 162 -1.27 23.12 5.96
CA GLY A 162 -2.03 23.51 4.77
C GLY A 162 -3.15 22.55 4.34
N PHE A 163 -3.24 21.37 4.96
CA PHE A 163 -4.30 20.38 4.72
C PHE A 163 -5.32 20.31 5.86
N TRP A 164 -5.07 21.01 6.96
CA TRP A 164 -5.97 21.06 8.09
C TRP A 164 -7.16 22.00 7.79
N ASP A 165 -8.34 21.59 8.22
CA ASP A 165 -9.62 22.26 7.94
C ASP A 165 -10.09 23.17 9.08
N GLY A 166 -9.27 23.34 10.13
CA GLY A 166 -9.57 24.18 11.29
C GLY A 166 -10.41 23.49 12.37
N ARG A 167 -10.73 22.20 12.22
CA ARG A 167 -11.53 21.45 13.20
C ARG A 167 -10.67 20.81 14.28
N ASN A 168 -11.27 20.54 15.43
CA ASN A 168 -10.64 19.83 16.53
C ASN A 168 -10.65 18.29 16.31
N THR A 169 -10.09 17.54 17.25
CA THR A 169 -10.00 16.07 17.13
C THR A 169 -11.32 15.31 17.37
N SER A 170 -12.30 15.96 18.02
CA SER A 170 -13.62 15.36 18.30
C SER A 170 -14.66 15.68 17.22
N ASP A 171 -14.33 16.49 16.22
CA ASP A 171 -15.29 17.07 15.25
C ASP A 171 -16.47 17.81 15.93
N GLU A 172 -16.26 18.27 17.18
CA GLU A 172 -17.24 19.07 17.93
C GLU A 172 -17.30 20.49 17.34
N GLU A 173 -18.40 21.21 17.62
CA GLU A 173 -18.56 22.64 17.26
C GLU A 173 -17.55 23.51 18.03
N GLY A 174 -16.28 23.41 17.66
CA GLY A 174 -15.15 24.09 18.27
C GLY A 174 -14.01 24.12 17.28
N LYS A 175 -13.76 25.30 16.70
CA LYS A 175 -12.58 25.52 15.87
C LYS A 175 -11.41 25.87 16.78
N LEU A 176 -10.28 25.23 16.55
CA LEU A 176 -9.03 25.64 17.19
C LEU A 176 -8.50 26.86 16.44
N ALA A 177 -7.81 27.74 17.15
CA ALA A 177 -7.28 28.98 16.56
C ALA A 177 -6.08 28.67 15.66
N THR A 178 -5.32 27.63 15.98
CA THR A 178 -4.08 27.28 15.27
C THR A 178 -3.90 25.78 15.07
N PHE A 179 -3.12 25.41 14.06
CA PHE A 179 -2.77 24.00 13.81
C PHE A 179 -1.88 23.43 14.92
N GLU A 180 -1.11 24.27 15.61
CA GLU A 180 -0.29 23.84 16.74
C GLU A 180 -1.16 23.38 17.92
N GLU A 181 -2.26 24.08 18.21
CA GLU A 181 -3.26 23.63 19.19
C GLU A 181 -3.86 22.29 18.79
N TYR A 182 -4.12 22.08 17.49
CA TYR A 182 -4.58 20.79 16.98
C TYR A 182 -3.56 19.67 17.20
N LEU A 183 -2.28 19.93 16.90
CA LEU A 183 -1.20 18.97 17.13
C LEU A 183 -1.06 18.63 18.63
N GLN A 184 -1.19 19.63 19.52
CA GLN A 184 -1.19 19.39 20.96
C GLN A 184 -2.39 18.55 21.41
N GLU A 185 -3.59 18.86 20.90
CA GLU A 185 -4.78 18.10 21.21
C GLU A 185 -4.67 16.65 20.73
N MET A 186 -4.28 16.41 19.47
CA MET A 186 -4.16 15.06 18.93
C MET A 186 -3.06 14.22 19.58
N ALA A 187 -2.04 14.87 20.17
CA ALA A 187 -1.03 14.17 20.96
C ALA A 187 -1.60 13.66 22.30
N GLY A 188 -2.72 14.22 22.75
CA GLY A 188 -3.45 13.81 23.95
C GLY A 188 -3.92 12.36 23.87
N ASP A 189 -3.97 11.71 25.03
CA ASP A 189 -4.53 10.38 25.16
C ASP A 189 -6.04 10.40 24.92
N SER A 190 -6.59 9.32 24.38
CA SER A 190 -8.03 9.17 24.14
C SER A 190 -8.68 10.17 23.16
N LYS A 191 -7.89 10.89 22.36
CA LYS A 191 -8.41 11.81 21.33
C LYS A 191 -8.61 11.10 20.00
N TYR A 192 -9.82 11.13 19.44
CA TYR A 192 -10.08 10.45 18.17
C TYR A 192 -9.19 10.98 17.05
N LEU A 193 -8.78 10.07 16.17
CA LEU A 193 -7.97 10.37 15.00
C LEU A 193 -8.79 9.98 13.77
N GLY A 194 -8.67 10.75 12.69
CA GLY A 194 -9.53 10.63 11.52
C GLY A 194 -8.78 10.65 10.20
N CYS A 195 -9.40 11.27 9.20
CA CYS A 195 -8.95 11.26 7.80
C CYS A 195 -7.58 11.93 7.61
N LEU A 196 -7.33 13.04 8.32
CA LEU A 196 -6.06 13.76 8.26
C LEU A 196 -4.91 12.88 8.75
N GLU A 197 -5.13 12.17 9.86
CA GLU A 197 -4.15 11.26 10.46
C GLU A 197 -3.94 10.01 9.61
N LEU A 198 -4.99 9.46 9.00
CA LEU A 198 -4.86 8.36 8.03
C LEU A 198 -3.98 8.77 6.86
N THR A 199 -4.19 9.97 6.32
CA THR A 199 -3.37 10.51 5.24
C THR A 199 -1.92 10.70 5.70
N SER A 200 -1.71 11.26 6.89
CA SER A 200 -0.38 11.41 7.48
C SER A 200 0.32 10.06 7.69
N ALA A 201 -0.36 9.11 8.34
CA ALA A 201 0.12 7.76 8.62
C ALA A 201 0.53 7.03 7.34
N SER A 202 -0.27 7.16 6.27
CA SER A 202 0.03 6.54 4.98
C SER A 202 1.39 7.00 4.41
N ARG A 203 1.77 8.25 4.65
CA ARG A 203 3.06 8.79 4.22
C ARG A 203 4.18 8.53 5.23
N ALA A 204 3.89 8.72 6.52
CA ALA A 204 4.86 8.52 7.60
C ALA A 204 5.39 7.08 7.64
N PHE A 205 4.54 6.11 7.32
CA PHE A 205 4.87 4.69 7.42
C PHE A 205 4.95 3.98 6.06
N ASP A 206 4.95 4.69 4.93
CA ASP A 206 4.91 4.11 3.59
C ASP A 206 3.83 3.02 3.44
N LEU A 207 2.58 3.40 3.76
CA LEU A 207 1.41 2.53 3.70
C LEU A 207 0.45 2.96 2.58
N THR A 208 -0.25 1.99 2.03
CA THR A 208 -1.56 2.14 1.42
C THR A 208 -2.59 1.68 2.44
N LEU A 209 -3.39 2.61 2.98
CA LEU A 209 -4.46 2.29 3.92
C LEU A 209 -5.78 2.18 3.16
N ILE A 210 -6.50 1.07 3.35
CA ILE A 210 -7.86 0.87 2.86
C ILE A 210 -8.80 0.89 4.06
N VAL A 211 -9.76 1.81 4.08
CA VAL A 211 -10.76 1.88 5.14
C VAL A 211 -12.08 1.38 4.58
N VAL A 212 -12.59 0.29 5.13
CA VAL A 212 -13.85 -0.35 4.75
C VAL A 212 -14.91 0.04 5.79
N PRO A 213 -15.92 0.85 5.43
CA PRO A 213 -17.02 1.17 6.33
C PRO A 213 -17.94 -0.04 6.54
N VAL A 214 -18.61 -0.09 7.69
CA VAL A 214 -19.65 -1.09 7.99
C VAL A 214 -20.89 -0.87 7.13
N ALA A 215 -21.26 0.39 6.93
CA ALA A 215 -22.37 0.80 6.10
C ALA A 215 -22.07 0.40 4.65
N ALA A 216 -22.85 -0.52 4.08
CA ALA A 216 -22.61 -1.08 2.75
C ALA A 216 -22.83 -0.03 1.63
N GLU A 217 -23.60 1.01 1.94
CA GLU A 217 -23.84 2.17 1.08
C GLU A 217 -22.60 3.08 0.93
N ASP A 218 -21.69 3.06 1.90
CA ASP A 218 -20.50 3.89 1.88
C ASP A 218 -19.36 3.16 1.16
N PRO A 219 -18.73 3.77 0.14
CA PRO A 219 -17.63 3.13 -0.55
C PRO A 219 -16.38 3.08 0.34
N PRO A 220 -15.57 2.00 0.26
CA PRO A 220 -14.25 1.98 0.89
C PRO A 220 -13.39 3.15 0.43
N THR A 221 -12.63 3.74 1.37
CA THR A 221 -11.69 4.84 1.05
C THR A 221 -10.27 4.33 1.03
N ARG A 222 -9.41 4.98 0.24
CA ARG A 222 -7.99 4.65 0.11
C ARG A 222 -7.14 5.86 0.44
N HIS A 223 -6.17 5.67 1.32
CA HIS A 223 -5.23 6.71 1.74
C HIS A 223 -3.81 6.29 1.41
N GLY A 224 -3.08 7.18 0.72
CA GLY A 224 -1.70 6.95 0.31
C GLY A 224 -1.53 5.91 -0.81
N SER A 225 -0.27 5.67 -1.13
CA SER A 225 0.16 4.75 -2.19
C SER A 225 1.45 4.03 -1.83
N GLY A 226 1.66 3.78 -0.54
CA GLY A 226 2.88 3.16 -0.04
C GLY A 226 3.00 1.68 -0.42
N SER A 227 4.20 1.13 -0.20
CA SER A 227 4.56 -0.22 -0.64
C SER A 227 3.85 -1.35 0.12
N ARG A 228 3.36 -1.07 1.32
CA ARG A 228 2.67 -2.02 2.21
C ARG A 228 1.20 -1.64 2.33
N THR A 229 0.31 -2.62 2.41
CA THR A 229 -1.13 -2.36 2.52
C THR A 229 -1.65 -2.80 3.88
N LEU A 230 -2.44 -1.93 4.53
CA LEU A 230 -3.28 -2.29 5.66
C LEU A 230 -4.73 -2.00 5.32
N ALA A 231 -5.63 -2.86 5.78
CA ALA A 231 -7.06 -2.63 5.71
C ALA A 231 -7.59 -2.39 7.13
N LEU A 232 -8.46 -1.40 7.27
CA LEU A 232 -9.13 -1.03 8.51
C LEU A 232 -10.63 -1.19 8.31
N TRP A 233 -11.32 -1.63 9.34
CA TRP A 233 -12.77 -1.73 9.38
C TRP A 233 -13.33 -0.59 10.21
N TYR A 234 -14.27 0.19 9.67
CA TYR A 234 -14.74 1.43 10.28
C TYR A 234 -16.22 1.38 10.65
N HIS A 235 -16.52 1.60 11.93
CA HIS A 235 -17.87 1.55 12.50
C HIS A 235 -18.55 2.92 12.67
N GLY A 236 -18.06 3.97 12.01
CA GLY A 236 -18.59 5.33 12.14
C GLY A 236 -17.89 6.17 13.21
N ASP A 237 -17.42 5.54 14.30
CA ASP A 237 -16.65 6.19 15.38
C ASP A 237 -15.40 5.38 15.82
N HIS A 238 -15.23 4.19 15.25
CA HIS A 238 -14.25 3.21 15.71
C HIS A 238 -13.54 2.52 14.56
N TYR A 239 -12.23 2.30 14.71
CA TYR A 239 -11.39 1.59 13.76
C TYR A 239 -10.89 0.28 14.36
N ASP A 240 -11.10 -0.80 13.61
CA ASP A 240 -10.49 -2.10 13.86
C ASP A 240 -9.53 -2.46 12.71
N LEU A 241 -8.56 -3.33 12.98
CA LEU A 241 -7.63 -3.81 11.95
C LEU A 241 -8.23 -5.02 11.22
N LEU A 242 -8.15 -5.04 9.89
CA LEU A 242 -8.44 -6.23 9.09
C LEU A 242 -7.14 -6.92 8.71
N LEU A 243 -6.93 -8.09 9.28
CA LEU A 243 -5.83 -8.97 8.90
C LEU A 243 -6.32 -10.01 7.90
N PRO A 244 -5.50 -10.39 6.91
CA PRO A 244 -5.80 -11.57 6.12
C PRO A 244 -5.85 -12.79 7.05
N ASP A 245 -6.83 -13.68 6.83
CA ASP A 245 -6.77 -15.03 7.41
C ASP A 245 -5.62 -15.77 6.73
N LEU A 246 -4.42 -15.57 7.25
CA LEU A 246 -3.27 -16.39 6.92
C LEU A 246 -3.48 -17.73 7.59
N ARG A 247 -4.37 -18.53 7.01
CA ARG A 247 -4.33 -19.94 7.30
C ARG A 247 -2.94 -20.41 6.93
N PRO A 248 -2.24 -21.08 7.84
CA PRO A 248 -1.03 -21.78 7.48
C PRO A 248 -1.40 -22.72 6.34
N VAL A 249 -0.87 -22.47 5.15
CA VAL A 249 -0.94 -23.46 4.09
C VAL A 249 -0.13 -24.62 4.63
N VAL A 250 -0.81 -25.60 5.25
CA VAL A 250 -0.24 -26.90 5.53
C VAL A 250 0.08 -27.41 4.13
N ARG A 251 1.32 -27.21 3.69
CA ARG A 251 1.85 -27.98 2.59
C ARG A 251 1.70 -29.40 3.08
N ARG A 252 0.68 -30.13 2.60
CA ARG A 252 0.71 -31.58 2.62
C ARG A 252 2.05 -31.88 1.97
N SER A 253 3.02 -32.26 2.78
CA SER A 253 4.15 -33.03 2.29
C SER A 253 3.49 -34.18 1.55
N LEU A 254 3.51 -34.14 0.22
CA LEU A 254 3.36 -35.31 -0.61
C LEU A 254 4.39 -36.30 -0.08
N GLY A 255 3.91 -37.17 0.79
CA GLY A 255 4.67 -38.03 1.67
C GLY A 255 3.73 -39.09 2.25
N GLU A 256 2.71 -39.47 1.49
CA GLU A 256 2.32 -40.87 1.40
C GLU A 256 3.19 -41.44 0.26
N ALA A 257 4.42 -41.77 0.62
CA ALA A 257 5.16 -42.82 -0.06
C ALA A 257 4.73 -44.11 0.66
N GLU A 258 3.56 -44.63 0.29
CA GLU A 258 3.28 -46.05 0.48
C GLU A 258 3.90 -46.78 -0.73
N ASP A 259 4.81 -47.69 -0.42
CA ASP A 259 5.17 -48.87 -1.21
C ASP A 259 5.74 -48.68 -2.62
N LEU A 260 7.00 -48.23 -2.71
CA LEU A 260 7.80 -48.46 -3.92
C LEU A 260 9.28 -48.73 -3.60
N ASP A 261 9.53 -49.65 -2.68
CA ASP A 261 10.88 -50.08 -2.28
C ASP A 261 11.39 -51.32 -3.05
N ASP A 262 10.69 -51.79 -4.10
CA ASP A 262 10.97 -53.13 -4.66
C ASP A 262 11.15 -53.24 -6.18
N LEU A 263 11.30 -52.14 -6.94
CA LEU A 263 11.53 -52.27 -8.38
C LEU A 263 12.57 -51.27 -8.93
N LEU A 264 13.70 -51.87 -9.32
CA LEU A 264 14.61 -51.52 -10.43
C LEU A 264 15.83 -50.64 -10.10
N GLU A 265 16.90 -51.34 -9.71
CA GLU A 265 18.26 -51.00 -10.12
C GLU A 265 18.37 -51.16 -11.65
N GLU A 266 18.19 -50.08 -12.42
CA GLU A 266 18.69 -50.01 -13.80
C GLU A 266 19.82 -48.97 -13.91
N GLU A 267 20.95 -49.44 -14.41
CA GLU A 267 22.18 -48.69 -14.66
C GLU A 267 21.93 -47.51 -15.61
N ILE A 268 22.34 -46.31 -15.19
CA ILE A 268 22.30 -45.09 -16.02
C ILE A 268 23.62 -45.01 -16.80
N PRO A 269 23.61 -45.06 -18.15
CA PRO A 269 24.83 -44.87 -18.93
C PRO A 269 25.24 -43.39 -19.01
N GLU A 270 26.55 -43.15 -18.97
CA GLU A 270 27.18 -41.82 -18.99
C GLU A 270 26.80 -40.99 -20.22
N ALA A 271 26.48 -39.72 -19.99
CA ALA A 271 26.10 -38.76 -21.02
C ALA A 271 27.33 -38.16 -21.75
N PRO A 272 27.24 -37.92 -23.07
CA PRO A 272 28.35 -37.36 -23.85
C PRO A 272 28.55 -35.84 -23.63
N PRO A 273 29.75 -35.31 -23.92
CA PRO A 273 30.10 -33.92 -23.64
C PRO A 273 29.37 -32.94 -24.56
N ARG A 274 28.90 -31.83 -23.98
CA ARG A 274 28.19 -30.75 -24.70
C ARG A 274 29.15 -29.83 -25.46
N PRO A 275 28.79 -29.35 -26.66
CA PRO A 275 29.62 -28.44 -27.44
C PRO A 275 29.54 -26.98 -26.96
N SER A 276 30.66 -26.28 -27.12
CA SER A 276 30.88 -24.88 -26.74
C SER A 276 30.01 -23.90 -27.54
N ARG A 277 29.26 -23.05 -26.84
CA ARG A 277 28.45 -21.97 -27.43
C ARG A 277 29.30 -20.74 -27.74
N ARG A 278 29.42 -20.42 -29.04
CA ARG A 278 30.00 -19.18 -29.60
C ARG A 278 29.09 -17.98 -29.31
N ARG A 279 29.67 -16.86 -28.88
CA ARG A 279 29.02 -15.54 -28.70
C ARG A 279 28.81 -14.85 -30.06
N ASN A 280 27.63 -14.26 -30.27
CA ASN A 280 27.39 -13.26 -31.32
C ASN A 280 27.12 -11.90 -30.67
N ASN A 281 28.04 -10.95 -30.87
CA ASN A 281 27.88 -9.53 -30.56
C ASN A 281 27.67 -8.78 -31.88
N GLY A 282 26.52 -8.13 -32.05
CA GLY A 282 26.27 -7.33 -33.23
C GLY A 282 24.89 -6.70 -33.25
N GLN A 283 24.54 -5.87 -32.26
CA GLN A 283 23.30 -5.09 -32.32
C GLN A 283 23.25 -3.85 -31.39
N ALA A 284 24.34 -3.10 -31.27
CA ALA A 284 24.37 -1.95 -30.35
C ALA A 284 25.05 -0.67 -30.90
N GLU A 285 24.85 -0.34 -32.19
CA GLU A 285 25.42 0.90 -32.77
C GLU A 285 24.42 1.90 -33.36
N HIS A 286 23.11 1.67 -33.30
CA HIS A 286 22.16 2.53 -34.04
C HIS A 286 21.36 3.56 -33.23
N ILE A 287 21.56 3.69 -31.91
CA ILE A 287 20.68 4.52 -31.06
C ILE A 287 21.31 5.85 -30.59
N ARG A 288 22.58 6.14 -30.89
CA ARG A 288 23.29 7.31 -30.31
C ARG A 288 23.30 8.62 -31.10
N LYS A 289 22.46 8.83 -32.12
CA LYS A 289 22.59 10.02 -32.99
C LYS A 289 21.51 11.12 -32.94
N ASN A 290 20.46 11.04 -32.10
CA ASN A 290 19.32 11.98 -32.22
C ASN A 290 19.03 12.92 -31.03
N HIS A 291 19.99 13.24 -30.15
CA HIS A 291 19.71 14.05 -28.94
C HIS A 291 20.63 15.26 -28.71
N ALA A 292 21.14 15.91 -29.77
CA ALA A 292 22.08 17.03 -29.62
C ALA A 292 21.53 18.44 -29.95
N ASP A 293 20.31 18.60 -30.48
CA ASP A 293 19.94 19.86 -31.18
C ASP A 293 18.83 20.74 -30.54
N VAL A 294 18.58 20.67 -29.23
CA VAL A 294 17.45 21.43 -28.62
C VAL A 294 17.88 22.50 -27.59
N ALA A 295 19.18 22.69 -27.33
CA ALA A 295 19.62 23.53 -26.21
C ALA A 295 19.90 25.01 -26.52
N ASP A 296 19.73 25.51 -27.75
CA ASP A 296 20.29 26.83 -28.14
C ASP A 296 19.28 27.91 -28.55
N ARG A 297 18.10 27.97 -27.92
CA ARG A 297 17.21 29.13 -28.08
C ARG A 297 16.53 29.47 -26.75
N PHE A 298 16.99 30.54 -26.10
CA PHE A 298 16.18 31.70 -25.72
C PHE A 298 16.93 32.54 -24.66
N GLY A 299 17.35 33.74 -25.06
CA GLY A 299 17.87 34.78 -24.18
C GLY A 299 16.82 35.86 -23.88
N LYS A 300 16.91 36.39 -22.64
CA LYS A 300 16.57 37.73 -22.10
C LYS A 300 15.41 38.55 -22.70
N ALA A 301 14.45 38.94 -21.84
CA ALA A 301 13.94 40.32 -21.71
C ALA A 301 13.07 40.50 -20.43
N GLU A 302 13.17 41.68 -19.82
CA GLU A 302 12.42 42.17 -18.65
C GLU A 302 11.01 42.67 -19.02
N ALA A 303 10.01 42.51 -18.11
CA ALA A 303 9.06 43.56 -17.66
C ALA A 303 7.82 42.99 -16.92
N ARG A 304 7.68 43.41 -15.65
CA ARG A 304 6.49 43.75 -14.84
C ARG A 304 5.08 43.17 -15.12
N ILE A 305 4.50 42.67 -14.01
CA ILE A 305 3.08 42.63 -13.61
C ILE A 305 2.14 41.78 -14.49
N ALA A 306 1.89 40.54 -14.06
CA ALA A 306 0.56 39.91 -14.00
C ALA A 306 0.68 38.44 -13.53
N MET A 307 -0.34 37.99 -12.80
CA MET A 307 -0.76 36.59 -12.62
C MET A 307 0.24 35.60 -12.04
N VAL A 308 -0.05 35.17 -10.80
CA VAL A 308 0.46 33.93 -10.22
C VAL A 308 0.10 32.77 -11.17
N PRO A 309 1.07 32.06 -11.77
CA PRO A 309 0.75 31.00 -12.69
C PRO A 309 0.36 29.74 -11.93
N TRP A 310 -0.85 29.29 -12.23
CA TRP A 310 -1.34 27.96 -11.94
C TRP A 310 -0.60 26.96 -12.85
N SER A 311 0.60 26.54 -12.45
CA SER A 311 1.33 25.48 -13.15
C SER A 311 2.20 24.64 -12.21
N MET A 312 1.56 23.92 -11.28
CA MET A 312 2.14 22.66 -10.81
C MET A 312 1.68 21.53 -11.73
N GLN A 313 2.43 21.40 -12.82
CA GLN A 313 2.36 20.30 -13.76
C GLN A 313 3.05 19.08 -13.15
N LEU A 314 2.38 18.47 -12.15
CA LEU A 314 2.80 17.20 -11.55
C LEU A 314 2.00 16.07 -12.22
N HIS A 315 2.52 15.60 -13.35
CA HIS A 315 2.00 14.44 -14.06
C HIS A 315 2.38 13.15 -13.31
N GLY A 316 1.38 12.53 -12.68
CA GLY A 316 1.44 11.15 -12.21
C GLY A 316 0.12 10.44 -12.50
N PRO A 317 0.11 9.29 -13.20
CA PRO A 317 -1.12 8.57 -13.62
C PRO A 317 -1.97 8.02 -12.46
N ALA A 318 -1.50 8.13 -11.21
CA ALA A 318 -2.26 7.73 -10.02
C ALA A 318 -3.23 8.83 -9.53
N ARG A 319 -2.95 10.12 -9.76
CA ARG A 319 -3.90 11.21 -9.45
C ARG A 319 -5.04 11.30 -10.46
N SER A 320 -4.84 10.84 -11.69
CA SER A 320 -5.91 10.83 -12.70
C SER A 320 -7.02 9.85 -12.35
N ALA A 321 -6.74 8.75 -11.65
CA ALA A 321 -7.78 7.79 -11.25
C ALA A 321 -8.68 8.36 -10.14
N ASP A 322 -8.10 8.97 -9.10
CA ASP A 322 -8.87 9.57 -8.00
C ASP A 322 -9.60 10.85 -8.44
N LEU A 323 -8.96 11.70 -9.26
CA LEU A 323 -9.65 12.86 -9.85
C LEU A 323 -10.73 12.43 -10.84
N PHE A 324 -10.56 11.30 -11.54
CA PHE A 324 -11.60 10.76 -12.42
C PHE A 324 -12.77 10.20 -11.61
N ALA A 325 -12.53 9.44 -10.54
CA ALA A 325 -13.58 8.96 -9.65
C ALA A 325 -14.37 10.12 -9.02
N MET A 326 -13.66 11.16 -8.54
CA MET A 326 -14.27 12.36 -7.99
C MET A 326 -15.07 13.14 -9.06
N ARG A 327 -14.56 13.24 -10.29
CA ARG A 327 -15.31 13.82 -11.43
C ARG A 327 -16.56 13.01 -11.78
N GLN A 328 -16.49 11.69 -11.78
CA GLN A 328 -17.66 10.82 -12.03
C GLN A 328 -18.72 11.00 -10.94
N GLN A 329 -18.28 11.12 -9.68
CA GLN A 329 -19.18 11.37 -8.55
C GLN A 329 -19.83 12.76 -8.63
N ASN A 330 -19.07 13.80 -9.00
CA ASN A 330 -19.61 15.15 -9.23
C ASN A 330 -20.61 15.18 -10.41
N VAL A 331 -20.38 14.42 -11.48
CA VAL A 331 -21.34 14.27 -12.57
C VAL A 331 -22.62 13.58 -12.09
N LYS A 332 -22.51 12.57 -11.22
CA LYS A 332 -23.67 11.89 -10.61
C LYS A 332 -24.48 12.84 -9.74
N TYR A 333 -23.83 13.61 -8.86
CA TYR A 333 -24.50 14.62 -8.04
C TYR A 333 -25.16 15.72 -8.90
N GLY A 334 -24.48 16.19 -9.95
CA GLY A 334 -25.05 17.17 -10.87
C GLY A 334 -26.27 16.65 -11.67
N LYS A 335 -26.41 15.34 -11.87
CA LYS A 335 -27.64 14.72 -12.42
C LYS A 335 -28.75 14.66 -11.38
N GLN A 336 -28.41 14.33 -10.12
CA GLN A 336 -29.39 14.30 -9.03
C GLN A 336 -29.96 15.68 -8.73
N LEU A 337 -29.13 16.73 -8.68
CA LEU A 337 -29.57 18.11 -8.48
C LEU A 337 -30.53 18.57 -9.58
N ARG A 338 -30.22 18.30 -10.86
CA ARG A 338 -31.13 18.62 -11.97
C ARG A 338 -32.48 17.91 -11.87
N LYS A 339 -32.49 16.65 -11.40
CA LYS A 339 -33.73 15.90 -11.16
C LYS A 339 -34.57 16.52 -10.03
N ILE A 340 -33.92 16.99 -8.98
CA ILE A 340 -34.58 17.69 -7.87
C ILE A 340 -35.18 19.02 -8.36
N GLU A 341 -34.43 19.82 -9.10
CA GLU A 341 -34.91 21.07 -9.70
C GLU A 341 -36.10 20.84 -10.64
N GLU A 342 -36.06 19.78 -11.46
CA GLU A 342 -37.17 19.42 -12.35
C GLU A 342 -38.44 19.04 -11.56
N MET A 343 -38.31 18.25 -10.50
CA MET A 343 -39.45 17.91 -9.62
C MET A 343 -40.03 19.17 -8.95
N GLN A 344 -39.19 20.09 -8.46
CA GLN A 344 -39.63 21.35 -7.86
C GLN A 344 -40.36 22.24 -8.89
N ARG A 345 -39.90 22.26 -10.14
CA ARG A 345 -40.55 22.97 -11.24
C ARG A 345 -41.92 22.37 -11.57
N GLN A 346 -42.02 21.05 -11.62
CA GLN A 346 -43.29 20.35 -11.84
C GLN A 346 -44.29 20.62 -10.71
N GLN A 347 -43.85 20.56 -9.44
CA GLN A 347 -44.69 20.90 -8.29
C GLN A 347 -45.20 22.34 -8.36
N SER A 348 -44.32 23.28 -8.72
CA SER A 348 -44.69 24.69 -8.86
C SER A 348 -45.71 24.92 -9.98
N GLN A 349 -45.57 24.23 -11.12
CA GLN A 349 -46.56 24.27 -12.21
C GLN A 349 -47.92 23.70 -11.80
N GLN A 350 -47.94 22.60 -11.03
CA GLN A 350 -49.17 22.03 -10.50
C GLN A 350 -49.89 23.01 -9.55
N LEU A 351 -49.16 23.69 -8.67
CA LEU A 351 -49.74 24.70 -7.77
C LEU A 351 -50.34 25.87 -8.54
N ILE A 352 -49.69 26.33 -9.62
CA ILE A 352 -50.22 27.39 -10.49
C ILE A 352 -51.51 26.92 -11.19
N GLN A 353 -51.54 25.69 -11.71
CA GLN A 353 -52.74 25.13 -12.35
C GLN A 353 -53.92 25.03 -11.37
N ILE A 354 -53.67 24.55 -10.14
CA ILE A 354 -54.69 24.49 -9.08
C ILE A 354 -55.18 25.90 -8.74
N GLY A 355 -54.26 26.86 -8.54
CA GLY A 355 -54.62 28.25 -8.25
C GLY A 355 -55.46 28.89 -9.37
N THR A 356 -55.14 28.58 -10.63
CA THR A 356 -55.87 29.09 -11.80
C THR A 356 -57.25 28.46 -11.93
N ALA A 357 -57.37 27.15 -11.66
CA ALA A 357 -58.64 26.44 -11.64
C ALA A 357 -59.59 26.95 -10.53
N LEU A 358 -59.04 27.30 -9.37
CA LEU A 358 -59.80 27.88 -8.26
C LEU A 358 -60.20 29.35 -8.50
N ALA A 359 -59.40 30.09 -9.27
CA ALA A 359 -59.69 31.49 -9.61
C ALA A 359 -60.65 31.64 -10.81
N ALA A 360 -61.00 30.55 -11.49
CA ALA A 360 -61.95 30.59 -12.59
C ALA A 360 -63.32 31.08 -12.05
N PRO A 361 -63.86 32.21 -12.55
CA PRO A 361 -65.13 32.74 -12.06
C PRO A 361 -66.18 31.67 -12.30
N GLN A 362 -66.86 31.24 -11.23
CA GLN A 362 -68.02 30.38 -11.36
C GLN A 362 -69.07 31.17 -12.14
N LEU A 363 -69.14 30.89 -13.45
CA LEU A 363 -70.22 31.36 -14.30
C LEU A 363 -71.49 30.79 -13.70
N ARG A 364 -72.21 31.63 -12.94
CA ARG A 364 -73.50 31.27 -12.41
C ARG A 364 -74.39 30.95 -13.61
N PRO A 365 -74.97 29.75 -13.69
CA PRO A 365 -75.90 29.44 -14.77
C PRO A 365 -77.07 30.40 -14.66
N THR A 366 -77.19 31.29 -15.65
CA THR A 366 -78.39 32.08 -15.85
C THR A 366 -79.46 31.14 -16.38
N TRP A 367 -80.28 30.60 -15.47
CA TRP A 367 -81.52 29.94 -15.82
C TRP A 367 -82.50 31.02 -16.27
N LEU A 368 -82.86 30.99 -17.56
CA LEU A 368 -83.93 31.77 -18.17
C LEU A 368 -85.27 31.05 -18.01
#